data_AF-A0A925V9Q5-F1
#
_entry.id   AF-A0A925V9Q5-F1
#
_cell.length_a   1.000
_cell.length_b   1.000
_cell.length_c   1.000
_cell.angle_alpha   90.00
_cell.angle_beta   90.00
_cell.angle_gamma   90.00
#
_symmetry.space_group_name_H-M   'P 1'
#
loop_
_entity.id
_entity.type
_entity.pdbx_description
1 polymer ?
#
loop_
_entity_poly.entity_id
_entity_poly.type
_entity_poly.pdbx_seq_one_letter_code
_entity_poly.pdbx_strand_id
1 'polypeptide(L)'
;MGFFRIIGEYGGRDSEAAVEEYDDALRNAFDALERRKYSKDIDEMRLVLCIGGELRDFELPAGVGQHRIFKKDRFAYAEIVLHPAEWKKGKRSIKAFLVKNYRQAVVDLCARLEKAKLDIQTERLLADVEEVLAGFKAG
;
A
#
# COMPACT_ATOMS: atom_id res chain seq x y z
N MET A 1 -9.26 15.28 -10.14
CA MET A 1 -8.56 15.50 -8.85
C MET A 1 -7.71 14.26 -8.65
N GLY A 2 -6.41 14.40 -8.36
CA GLY A 2 -5.49 13.26 -8.25
C GLY A 2 -5.47 12.75 -6.82
N PHE A 3 -5.60 11.43 -6.60
CA PHE A 3 -5.66 10.81 -5.28
C PHE A 3 -4.65 9.69 -5.12
N PHE A 4 -3.99 9.65 -3.96
CA PHE A 4 -3.18 8.52 -3.51
C PHE A 4 -3.72 8.05 -2.16
N ARG A 5 -4.27 6.83 -2.07
CA ARG A 5 -4.97 6.37 -0.86
C ARG A 5 -4.49 5.01 -0.38
N ILE A 6 -4.52 4.83 0.94
CA ILE A 6 -4.39 3.52 1.60
C ILE A 6 -5.76 3.00 2.02
N ILE A 7 -6.03 1.71 1.79
CA ILE A 7 -7.25 1.03 2.23
C ILE A 7 -6.86 -0.26 2.96
N GLY A 8 -7.37 -0.48 4.17
CA GLY A 8 -7.26 -1.75 4.88
C GLY A 8 -8.52 -2.59 4.72
N GLU A 9 -8.34 -3.85 4.32
CA GLU A 9 -9.36 -4.90 4.29
C GLU A 9 -9.02 -5.95 5.36
N TYR A 10 -9.85 -6.05 6.40
CA TYR A 10 -9.63 -6.95 7.53
C TYR A 10 -10.43 -8.24 7.38
N GLY A 11 -9.72 -9.38 7.35
CA GLY A 11 -10.32 -10.71 7.45
C GLY A 11 -9.94 -11.40 8.77
N GLY A 12 -10.89 -12.12 9.37
CA GLY A 12 -10.67 -12.85 10.64
C GLY A 12 -10.97 -12.02 11.89
N ARG A 13 -11.37 -12.70 12.98
CA ARG A 13 -11.90 -12.05 14.20
C ARG A 13 -10.86 -11.27 15.01
N ASP A 14 -9.59 -11.65 14.95
CA ASP A 14 -8.52 -11.10 15.79
C ASP A 14 -7.53 -10.21 15.02
N SER A 15 -7.71 -10.06 13.71
CA SER A 15 -6.74 -9.37 12.85
C SER A 15 -6.78 -7.86 13.05
N GLU A 16 -7.98 -7.27 13.04
CA GLU A 16 -8.21 -5.83 13.27
C GLU A 16 -7.49 -5.35 14.53
N ALA A 17 -7.78 -5.95 15.69
CA ALA A 17 -7.15 -5.57 16.96
C ALA A 17 -5.62 -5.67 16.98
N ALA A 18 -5.04 -6.55 16.15
CA ALA A 18 -3.58 -6.73 16.09
C ALA A 18 -2.87 -5.69 15.20
N VAL A 19 -3.58 -5.13 14.21
CA VAL A 19 -2.93 -4.30 13.18
C VAL A 19 -3.57 -2.93 12.93
N GLU A 20 -4.76 -2.66 13.45
CA GLU A 20 -5.50 -1.39 13.33
C GLU A 20 -4.62 -0.19 13.72
N GLU A 21 -3.92 -0.27 14.86
CA GLU A 21 -3.03 0.84 15.31
C GLU A 21 -1.97 1.21 14.27
N TYR A 22 -1.46 0.24 13.50
CA TYR A 22 -0.44 0.48 12.48
C TYR A 22 -1.05 0.93 11.16
N ASP A 23 -2.19 0.36 10.79
CA ASP A 23 -2.89 0.74 9.56
C ASP A 23 -3.39 2.18 9.65
N ASP A 24 -4.01 2.57 10.76
CA ASP A 24 -4.46 3.95 10.99
C ASP A 24 -3.29 4.93 11.01
N ALA A 25 -2.20 4.58 11.68
CA ALA A 25 -0.99 5.41 11.68
C ALA A 25 -0.43 5.59 10.26
N LEU A 26 -0.45 4.54 9.43
CA LEU A 26 -0.03 4.63 8.03
C LEU A 26 -0.99 5.49 7.20
N ARG A 27 -2.31 5.26 7.30
CA ARG A 27 -3.33 6.04 6.58
C ARG A 27 -3.18 7.52 6.88
N ASN A 28 -3.12 7.89 8.15
CA ASN A 28 -2.92 9.27 8.59
C ASN A 28 -1.62 9.87 8.04
N ALA A 29 -0.54 9.09 7.97
CA ALA A 29 0.73 9.57 7.42
C ALA A 29 0.65 9.79 5.90
N PHE A 30 -0.16 9.00 5.19
CA PHE A 30 -0.37 9.09 3.75
C PHE A 30 -1.45 10.10 3.32
N ASP A 31 -2.30 10.59 4.24
CA ASP A 31 -3.30 11.63 3.96
C ASP A 31 -2.70 12.89 3.32
N ALA A 32 -1.44 13.22 3.67
CA ALA A 32 -0.71 14.34 3.06
C ALA A 32 -0.47 14.16 1.55
N LEU A 33 -0.52 12.91 1.05
CA LEU A 33 -0.33 12.57 -0.35
C LEU A 33 -1.66 12.50 -1.12
N GLU A 34 -2.81 12.37 -0.43
CA GLU A 34 -4.14 12.22 -1.07
C GLU A 34 -4.50 13.38 -2.00
N ARG A 35 -3.94 14.58 -1.80
CA ARG A 35 -4.24 15.76 -2.62
C ARG A 35 -3.21 16.01 -3.72
N ARG A 36 -2.16 15.19 -3.81
CA ARG A 36 -1.05 15.37 -4.75
C ARG A 36 -1.36 14.64 -6.06
N LYS A 37 -0.97 15.25 -7.18
CA LYS A 37 -1.14 14.67 -8.51
C LYS A 37 0.22 14.18 -9.05
N TYR A 38 0.35 12.86 -9.15
CA TYR A 38 1.57 12.20 -9.64
C TYR A 38 1.52 11.83 -11.12
N SER A 39 0.33 11.78 -11.72
CA SER A 39 0.14 11.37 -13.11
C SER A 39 -0.89 12.26 -13.80
N LYS A 40 -0.71 12.53 -15.10
CA LYS A 40 -1.76 13.14 -15.94
C LYS A 40 -2.74 12.12 -16.50
N ASP A 41 -2.40 10.84 -16.49
CA ASP A 41 -3.21 9.76 -17.07
C ASP A 41 -3.99 8.95 -16.01
N ILE A 42 -3.50 8.98 -14.77
CA ILE A 42 -4.12 8.33 -13.62
C ILE A 42 -4.58 9.41 -12.65
N ASP A 43 -5.88 9.39 -12.34
CA ASP A 43 -6.49 10.24 -11.34
C ASP A 43 -6.43 9.61 -9.95
N GLU A 44 -6.35 8.28 -9.84
CA GLU A 44 -6.33 7.63 -8.53
C GLU A 44 -5.36 6.44 -8.46
N MET A 45 -4.54 6.43 -7.41
CA MET A 45 -3.65 5.33 -7.03
C MET A 45 -4.05 4.83 -5.64
N ARG A 46 -4.28 3.52 -5.50
CA ARG A 46 -4.61 2.89 -4.22
C ARG A 46 -3.58 1.84 -3.83
N LEU A 47 -3.16 1.87 -2.57
CA LEU A 47 -2.49 0.75 -1.93
C LEU A 47 -3.48 0.08 -0.98
N VAL A 48 -3.73 -1.21 -1.18
CA VAL A 48 -4.73 -1.96 -0.43
C VAL A 48 -4.01 -2.95 0.48
N LEU A 49 -4.05 -2.74 1.79
CA LEU A 49 -3.59 -3.69 2.79
C LEU A 49 -4.69 -4.73 3.04
N CYS A 50 -4.49 -5.92 2.53
CA CYS A 50 -5.33 -7.08 2.76
C CYS A 50 -4.78 -7.87 3.94
N ILE A 51 -5.49 -7.89 5.07
CA ILE A 51 -5.09 -8.68 6.22
C ILE A 51 -5.85 -10.00 6.18
N GLY A 52 -5.10 -11.08 5.98
CA GLY A 52 -5.65 -12.41 5.75
C GLY A 52 -6.44 -12.95 6.94
N GLY A 53 -7.61 -13.50 6.63
CA GLY A 53 -8.23 -14.59 7.42
C GLY A 53 -8.02 -15.92 6.68
N GLU A 54 -8.23 -17.04 7.40
CA GLU A 54 -7.83 -18.43 7.09
C GLU A 54 -7.98 -18.92 5.62
N LEU A 55 -8.85 -18.32 4.81
CA LEU A 55 -9.05 -18.66 3.39
C LEU A 55 -8.07 -17.98 2.42
N ARG A 56 -7.69 -16.71 2.63
CA ARG A 56 -6.73 -15.99 1.76
C ARG A 56 -5.28 -16.47 1.98
N ASP A 57 -5.03 -17.17 3.09
CA ASP A 57 -3.71 -17.72 3.45
C ASP A 57 -3.22 -18.83 2.50
N PHE A 58 -4.12 -19.46 1.74
CA PHE A 58 -3.78 -20.58 0.84
C PHE A 58 -3.44 -20.16 -0.60
N GLU A 59 -3.84 -18.97 -1.04
CA GLU A 59 -3.81 -18.60 -2.47
C GLU A 59 -2.73 -17.58 -2.83
N LEU A 60 -2.31 -16.72 -1.89
CA LEU A 60 -1.35 -15.64 -2.15
C LEU A 60 -0.28 -15.58 -1.05
N PRO A 61 1.01 -15.40 -1.40
CA PRO A 61 2.06 -15.24 -0.40
C PRO A 61 2.01 -13.86 0.27
N ALA A 62 2.62 -13.77 1.46
CA ALA A 62 2.81 -12.50 2.17
C ALA A 62 3.59 -11.49 1.32
N GLY A 63 3.13 -10.24 1.32
CA GLY A 63 3.83 -9.13 0.70
C GLY A 63 3.03 -8.50 -0.44
N VAL A 64 3.72 -7.95 -1.44
CA VAL A 64 3.04 -7.29 -2.56
C VAL A 64 2.38 -8.33 -3.47
N GLY A 65 1.06 -8.24 -3.58
CA GLY A 65 0.21 -9.13 -4.35
C GLY A 65 -0.14 -8.58 -5.74
N GLN A 66 -1.44 -8.50 -6.02
CA GLN A 66 -1.91 -8.07 -7.33
C GLN A 66 -1.69 -6.58 -7.55
N HIS A 67 -1.51 -6.20 -8.81
CA HIS A 67 -1.64 -4.80 -9.22
C HIS A 67 -2.51 -4.76 -10.46
N ARG A 68 -3.37 -3.76 -10.56
CA ARG A 68 -4.23 -3.57 -11.74
C ARG A 68 -4.24 -2.11 -12.15
N ILE A 69 -4.37 -1.90 -13.45
CA ILE A 69 -4.49 -0.58 -14.07
C ILE A 69 -5.78 -0.57 -14.89
N PHE A 70 -6.69 0.31 -14.53
CA PHE A 70 -7.95 0.55 -15.20
C PHE A 70 -7.85 1.86 -15.97
N LYS A 71 -7.36 1.78 -17.21
CA LYS A 71 -7.08 2.98 -18.04
C LYS A 71 -8.33 3.83 -18.29
N LYS A 72 -9.50 3.19 -18.46
CA LYS A 72 -10.78 3.89 -18.71
C LYS A 72 -11.21 4.71 -17.50
N ASP A 73 -11.06 4.12 -16.32
CA ASP A 73 -11.40 4.74 -15.04
C ASP A 73 -10.24 5.58 -14.46
N ARG A 74 -9.12 5.66 -15.18
CA ARG A 74 -7.90 6.40 -14.80
C ARG A 74 -7.44 6.04 -13.37
N PHE A 75 -7.49 4.75 -13.07
CA PHE A 75 -7.28 4.20 -11.73
C PHE A 75 -6.22 3.11 -11.75
N ALA A 76 -5.37 3.07 -10.73
CA ALA A 76 -4.38 2.02 -10.52
C ALA A 76 -4.36 1.59 -9.05
N TYR A 77 -4.11 0.30 -8.80
CA TYR A 77 -3.91 -0.15 -7.43
C TYR A 77 -2.87 -1.25 -7.30
N ALA A 78 -2.33 -1.39 -6.09
CA ALA A 78 -1.51 -2.51 -5.66
C ALA A 78 -2.06 -3.07 -4.33
N GLU A 79 -2.10 -4.39 -4.21
CA GLU A 79 -2.48 -5.11 -2.99
C GLU A 79 -1.23 -5.50 -2.20
N ILE A 80 -1.34 -5.45 -0.88
CA ILE A 80 -0.33 -5.87 0.10
C ILE A 80 -1.00 -6.87 1.03
N VAL A 81 -0.55 -8.12 1.03
CA VAL A 81 -1.13 -9.21 1.81
C VAL A 81 -0.34 -9.40 3.10
N LEU A 82 -0.97 -9.18 4.25
CA LEU A 82 -0.41 -9.42 5.59
C LEU A 82 -1.05 -10.67 6.21
N HIS A 83 -0.26 -11.73 6.38
CA HIS A 83 -0.74 -12.97 7.01
C HIS A 83 -0.60 -12.96 8.53
N PRO A 84 -1.37 -13.82 9.23
CA PRO A 84 -1.19 -14.09 10.66
C PRO A 84 0.23 -14.39 11.10
N ALA A 85 0.99 -15.13 10.27
CA ALA A 85 2.38 -15.47 10.58
C ALA A 85 3.28 -14.24 10.74
N GLU A 86 2.96 -13.12 10.10
CA GLU A 86 3.80 -11.91 10.13
C GLU A 86 3.46 -11.01 11.32
N TRP A 87 2.18 -10.85 11.66
CA TRP A 87 1.79 -10.00 12.79
C TRP A 87 1.89 -10.72 14.15
N LYS A 88 1.81 -12.06 14.18
CA LYS A 88 2.08 -12.85 15.38
C LYS A 88 3.56 -12.83 15.82
N LYS A 89 4.49 -12.36 14.96
CA LYS A 89 5.91 -12.12 15.31
C LYS A 89 6.11 -10.87 16.18
N GLY A 90 5.06 -10.07 16.38
CA GLY A 90 5.06 -8.90 17.25
C GLY A 90 5.25 -7.56 16.53
N LYS A 91 5.10 -6.48 17.30
CA LYS A 91 4.98 -5.10 16.83
C LYS A 91 6.08 -4.65 15.86
N ARG A 92 7.35 -4.93 16.19
CA ARG A 92 8.50 -4.55 15.35
C ARG A 92 8.48 -5.24 13.98
N SER A 93 7.96 -6.47 13.93
CA SER A 93 7.83 -7.23 12.67
C SER A 93 6.76 -6.60 11.77
N ILE A 94 5.64 -6.16 12.34
CA ILE A 94 4.54 -5.51 11.61
C ILE A 94 5.04 -4.21 10.96
N LYS A 95 5.66 -3.30 11.72
CA LYS A 95 6.18 -2.04 11.16
C LYS A 95 7.19 -2.29 10.03
N ALA A 96 8.14 -3.21 10.24
CA ALA A 96 9.13 -3.54 9.22
C ALA A 96 8.49 -4.15 7.96
N PHE A 97 7.49 -5.01 8.13
CA PHE A 97 6.73 -5.61 7.04
C PHE A 97 5.98 -4.53 6.24
N LEU A 98 5.24 -3.65 6.90
CA LEU A 98 4.46 -2.61 6.24
C LEU A 98 5.40 -1.68 5.47
N VAL A 99 6.44 -1.13 6.10
CA VAL A 99 7.40 -0.23 5.42
C VAL A 99 7.99 -0.87 4.17
N LYS A 100 8.45 -2.12 4.27
CA LYS A 100 9.04 -2.84 3.15
C LYS A 100 8.04 -3.00 2.00
N ASN A 101 6.83 -3.48 2.30
CA ASN A 101 5.87 -3.85 1.27
C ASN A 101 5.13 -2.65 0.67
N TYR A 102 4.88 -1.60 1.44
CA TYR A 102 4.36 -0.34 0.90
C TYR A 102 5.35 0.30 -0.09
N ARG A 103 6.64 0.37 0.27
CA ARG A 103 7.68 0.82 -0.65
C ARG A 103 7.70 0.01 -1.93
N GLN A 104 7.74 -1.32 -1.81
CA GLN A 104 7.79 -2.21 -2.96
C GLN A 104 6.54 -2.06 -3.84
N ALA A 105 5.35 -1.95 -3.25
CA ALA A 105 4.10 -1.78 -3.98
C ALA A 105 4.09 -0.49 -4.81
N VAL A 106 4.63 0.62 -4.28
CA VAL A 106 4.76 1.87 -5.05
C VAL A 106 5.75 1.72 -6.20
N VAL A 107 6.92 1.11 -5.95
CA VAL A 107 7.92 0.85 -7.00
C VAL A 107 7.33 0.02 -8.13
N ASP A 108 6.65 -1.07 -7.80
CA ASP A 108 6.05 -1.98 -8.78
C ASP A 108 4.90 -1.31 -9.53
N LEU A 109 4.10 -0.47 -8.86
CA LEU A 109 3.03 0.29 -9.49
C LEU A 109 3.58 1.31 -10.49
N CYS A 110 4.62 2.08 -10.13
CA CYS A 110 5.30 3.00 -11.03
C CYS A 110 5.84 2.27 -12.27
N ALA A 111 6.59 1.18 -12.08
CA ALA A 111 7.13 0.39 -13.17
C ALA A 111 6.03 -0.16 -14.11
N ARG A 112 4.88 -0.56 -13.56
CA ARG A 112 3.72 -1.00 -14.35
C ARG A 112 3.09 0.15 -15.14
N LEU A 113 2.95 1.34 -14.56
CA LEU A 113 2.43 2.53 -15.24
C LEU A 113 3.34 2.95 -16.40
N GLU A 114 4.66 2.97 -16.18
CA GLU A 114 5.66 3.26 -17.20
C GLU A 114 5.62 2.22 -18.34
N LYS A 115 5.57 0.93 -18.01
CA LYS A 115 5.42 -0.15 -19.00
C LYS A 115 4.12 -0.02 -19.80
N ALA A 116 3.05 0.49 -19.18
CA ALA A 116 1.77 0.77 -19.84
C ALA A 116 1.77 2.06 -20.67
N LYS A 117 2.91 2.78 -20.72
CA LYS A 117 3.12 4.08 -21.37
C LYS A 117 2.21 5.19 -20.82
N LEU A 118 1.98 5.17 -19.52
CA LEU A 118 1.23 6.21 -18.81
C LEU A 118 2.20 7.18 -18.12
N ASP A 119 1.89 8.47 -18.16
CA ASP A 119 2.65 9.52 -17.50
C ASP A 119 2.68 9.29 -15.98
N ILE A 120 3.85 9.32 -15.35
CA ILE A 120 4.00 9.18 -13.90
C ILE A 120 5.25 9.92 -13.44
N GLN A 121 5.12 10.74 -12.39
CA GLN A 121 6.22 11.42 -11.71
C GLN A 121 6.86 10.47 -10.69
N THR A 122 7.51 9.39 -11.18
CA THR A 122 8.05 8.30 -10.36
C THR A 122 8.98 8.81 -9.24
N GLU A 123 9.98 9.64 -9.58
CA GLU A 123 10.94 10.14 -8.60
C GLU A 123 10.27 10.93 -7.47
N ARG A 124 9.30 11.78 -7.81
CA ARG A 124 8.57 12.60 -6.83
C ARG A 124 7.68 11.73 -5.94
N LEU A 125 6.95 10.78 -6.53
CA LEU A 125 6.10 9.86 -5.77
C LEU A 125 6.95 9.03 -4.80
N LEU A 126 8.07 8.49 -5.26
CA LEU A 126 8.96 7.71 -4.40
C LEU A 126 9.57 8.58 -3.28
N ALA A 127 10.01 9.81 -3.57
CA ALA A 127 10.53 10.71 -2.54
C ALA A 127 9.48 11.03 -1.46
N ASP A 128 8.25 11.37 -1.88
CA ASP A 128 7.14 11.67 -0.97
C ASP A 128 6.78 10.44 -0.10
N VAL A 129 6.74 9.24 -0.70
CA VAL A 129 6.48 7.99 0.01
C VAL A 129 7.60 7.66 1.00
N GLU A 130 8.85 7.87 0.63
CA GLU A 130 9.99 7.63 1.51
C GLU A 130 9.98 8.55 2.74
N GLU A 131 9.61 9.82 2.57
CA GLU A 131 9.44 10.77 3.67
C GLU A 131 8.39 10.27 4.67
N VAL A 132 7.23 9.85 4.16
CA VAL A 132 6.13 9.30 4.97
C VAL A 132 6.55 8.03 5.71
N LEU A 133 7.18 7.09 5.01
CA LEU A 133 7.64 5.82 5.60
C LEU A 133 8.77 6.02 6.62
N ALA A 134 9.64 7.00 6.43
CA ALA A 134 10.67 7.36 7.40
C ALA A 134 10.06 7.90 8.71
N GLY A 135 9.03 8.74 8.62
CA GLY A 135 8.27 9.23 9.77
C GLY A 135 7.57 8.09 10.53
N PHE A 136 6.89 7.20 9.81
CA PHE A 136 6.22 6.03 10.40
C PHE A 136 7.18 5.06 11.11
N LYS A 137 8.43 4.95 10.63
CA LYS A 137 9.46 4.12 11.25
C LYS A 137 10.02 4.70 12.55
N ALA A 138 9.99 6.03 12.69
CA ALA A 138 10.59 6.75 13.83
C ALA A 138 9.65 6.89 15.04
N GLY A 139 8.34 6.98 14.81
CA GLY A 139 7.32 6.79 15.85
C GLY A 139 7.09 5.32 16.16
#